data_AF-A0A9E2FI98-F1
#
_entry.id   AF-A0A9E2FI98-F1
#
_cell.length_a   1.000
_cell.length_b   1.000
_cell.length_c   1.000
_cell.angle_alpha   90.00
_cell.angle_beta   90.00
_cell.angle_gamma   90.00
#
_symmetry.space_group_name_H-M   'P 1'
#
loop_
_entity.id
_entity.type
_entity.pdbx_description
1 polymer ?
#
loop_
_entity_poly.entity_id
_entity_poly.type
_entity_poly.pdbx_seq_one_letter_code
_entity_poly.pdbx_strand_id
1 'polypeptide(L)'
;MRTITIANQKGGCGKTTVAINLSASVAREGRRVLLVDLDPQGHCALGMAVPDEQIDLSINDCLMSQIEGEPVELSRITWQITPTLDLAPSRRNLGMLEPKLGVRENADTLLRALLEANASRYDYCFVDCPPHLGLLMRNGLRAADEIVIPIDTGYFSLYGLTQQLTTIDEICERNGARPGVRVLPNQYDVRTKLAREILAELRNRYKGLVFETIVNFNTKLKEGASFGQPITEFAPTSIGARDFQKLAREIISGEPAPTPSAELLEHMERLAADAERLLATTTTLVDKRPVAARATSTVPAGQPAPPPDVAATYAAQPAAEVLRNTPSSTVAANPIWEGEPGRPVPGLERAPGPQRHVSVASPTAPSGLQGWASHEEIQRKIDRIYGVHQEGEAVVFLTHNPGANEVQLAGDFNDWMPHTTPMRRLSNGDFEVRLRLPRGRYSYRLVVDGRWSHDLHNPLVETNEYGELNSVAEVIR
;
A
#
# COMPACT_ATOMS: atom_id res chain seq x y z
N MET A 1 10.53 2.55 -29.65
CA MET A 1 10.23 2.92 -28.26
C MET A 1 10.36 1.69 -27.36
N ARG A 2 10.92 1.84 -26.15
CA ARG A 2 10.92 0.83 -25.06
C ARG A 2 9.98 1.30 -23.95
N THR A 3 8.96 0.53 -23.62
CA THR A 3 7.91 0.91 -22.67
C THR A 3 8.17 0.30 -21.30
N ILE A 4 8.24 1.15 -20.28
CA ILE A 4 8.60 0.79 -18.90
C ILE A 4 7.48 1.24 -17.97
N THR A 5 6.73 0.29 -17.40
CA THR A 5 5.56 0.56 -16.57
C THR A 5 5.93 0.57 -15.09
N ILE A 6 5.63 1.67 -14.39
CA ILE A 6 5.87 1.82 -12.95
C ILE A 6 4.63 1.35 -12.21
N ALA A 7 4.71 0.16 -11.59
CA ALA A 7 3.56 -0.54 -11.03
C ALA A 7 3.81 -1.08 -9.62
N ASN A 8 2.86 -0.84 -8.71
CA ASN A 8 2.83 -1.39 -7.36
C ASN A 8 1.41 -1.19 -6.78
N GLN A 9 0.79 -2.23 -6.22
CA GLN A 9 -0.58 -2.18 -5.68
C GLN A 9 -0.68 -1.37 -4.37
N LYS A 10 0.43 -1.17 -3.66
CA LYS A 10 0.52 -0.36 -2.45
C LYS A 10 0.41 1.13 -2.78
N GLY A 11 -0.44 1.86 -2.06
CA GLY A 11 -0.44 3.33 -2.07
C GLY A 11 0.84 3.90 -1.43
N GLY A 12 1.26 5.12 -1.79
CA GLY A 12 2.38 5.82 -1.12
C GLY A 12 3.80 5.27 -1.37
N CYS A 13 3.96 4.14 -2.05
CA CYS A 13 5.27 3.56 -2.43
C CYS A 13 6.11 4.45 -3.36
N GLY A 14 5.50 5.48 -3.96
CA GLY A 14 6.18 6.51 -4.74
C GLY A 14 6.20 6.31 -6.26
N LYS A 15 5.21 5.61 -6.85
CA LYS A 15 5.10 5.37 -8.30
C LYS A 15 5.28 6.65 -9.12
N THR A 16 4.41 7.64 -8.94
CA THR A 16 4.46 8.94 -9.65
C THR A 16 5.78 9.67 -9.44
N THR A 17 6.32 9.64 -8.21
CA THR A 17 7.64 10.22 -7.92
C THR A 17 8.75 9.54 -8.70
N VAL A 18 8.69 8.21 -8.86
CA VAL A 18 9.64 7.47 -9.70
C VAL A 18 9.40 7.78 -11.17
N ALA A 19 8.15 7.73 -11.65
CA ALA A 19 7.79 7.96 -13.04
C ALA A 19 8.24 9.35 -13.55
N ILE A 20 7.91 10.43 -12.84
CA ILE A 20 8.34 11.81 -13.16
C ILE A 20 9.87 11.90 -13.21
N ASN A 21 10.54 11.55 -12.11
CA ASN A 21 11.96 11.84 -11.93
C ASN A 21 12.87 10.92 -12.75
N LEU A 22 12.43 9.70 -13.04
CA LEU A 22 13.09 8.79 -13.98
C LEU A 22 12.93 9.27 -15.42
N SER A 23 11.71 9.65 -15.83
CA SER A 23 11.46 10.20 -17.18
C SER A 23 12.32 11.43 -17.45
N ALA A 24 12.32 12.39 -16.52
CA ALA A 24 13.13 13.60 -16.62
C ALA A 24 14.65 13.33 -16.58
N SER A 25 15.10 12.27 -15.91
CA SER A 25 16.51 11.88 -15.87
C SER A 25 16.95 11.16 -17.16
N VAL A 26 16.10 10.31 -17.74
CA VAL A 26 16.35 9.65 -19.03
C VAL A 26 16.29 10.67 -20.19
N ALA A 27 15.36 11.62 -20.13
CA ALA A 27 15.28 12.74 -21.07
C ALA A 27 16.54 13.63 -21.03
N ARG A 28 17.08 13.88 -19.83
CA ARG A 28 18.31 14.64 -19.59
C ARG A 28 19.59 13.92 -20.03
N GLU A 29 19.60 12.58 -20.13
CA GLU A 29 20.66 11.81 -20.80
C GLU A 29 20.42 11.71 -22.33
N GLY A 30 19.63 12.61 -22.91
CA GLY A 30 19.52 12.83 -24.36
C GLY A 30 18.56 11.91 -25.12
N ARG A 31 17.63 11.24 -24.41
CA ARG A 31 16.62 10.36 -25.02
C ARG A 31 15.31 11.10 -25.21
N ARG A 32 14.57 10.80 -26.28
CA ARG A 32 13.18 11.25 -26.46
C ARG A 32 12.27 10.41 -25.57
N VAL A 33 11.60 11.03 -24.61
CA VAL A 33 10.79 10.35 -23.61
C VAL A 33 9.33 10.79 -23.68
N LEU A 34 8.43 9.83 -23.64
CA LEU A 34 7.03 10.02 -23.28
C LEU A 34 6.82 9.55 -21.84
N LEU A 35 6.11 10.33 -21.03
CA LEU A 35 5.50 9.87 -19.77
C LEU A 35 3.99 9.83 -19.98
N VAL A 36 3.36 8.69 -19.73
CA VAL A 36 1.90 8.50 -19.70
C VAL A 36 1.46 8.38 -18.25
N ASP A 37 0.55 9.25 -17.82
CA ASP A 37 -0.16 9.06 -16.55
C ASP A 37 -1.39 8.16 -16.81
N LEU A 38 -1.52 7.04 -16.08
CA LEU A 38 -2.73 6.20 -16.10
C LEU A 38 -3.49 6.22 -14.76
N ASP A 39 -3.06 6.98 -13.77
CA ASP A 39 -3.81 7.13 -12.52
C ASP A 39 -4.86 8.26 -12.68
N PRO A 40 -6.17 8.00 -12.50
CA PRO A 40 -7.20 9.05 -12.57
C PRO A 40 -7.04 10.22 -11.59
N GLN A 41 -6.07 10.19 -10.67
CA GLN A 41 -5.70 11.36 -9.85
C GLN A 41 -4.90 12.44 -10.60
N GLY A 42 -4.28 12.17 -11.76
CA GLY A 42 -3.57 13.19 -12.55
C GLY A 42 -2.27 13.71 -11.93
N HIS A 43 -1.63 12.94 -11.04
CA HIS A 43 -0.50 13.43 -10.25
C HIS A 43 0.77 13.73 -11.08
N CYS A 44 0.94 13.18 -12.28
CA CYS A 44 2.05 13.57 -13.16
C CYS A 44 1.90 14.98 -13.73
N ALA A 45 0.68 15.44 -13.98
CA ALA A 45 0.41 16.81 -14.44
C ALA A 45 0.75 17.82 -13.33
N LEU A 46 0.21 17.61 -12.13
CA LEU A 46 0.50 18.42 -10.95
C LEU A 46 2.02 18.46 -10.63
N GLY A 47 2.67 17.29 -10.63
CA GLY A 47 4.10 17.16 -10.33
C GLY A 47 5.05 17.71 -11.41
N MET A 48 4.51 18.19 -12.54
CA MET A 48 5.26 18.83 -13.64
C MET A 48 4.62 20.16 -14.08
N ALA A 49 3.90 20.83 -13.18
CA ALA A 49 3.31 22.17 -13.36
C ALA A 49 2.33 22.34 -14.54
N VAL A 50 1.75 21.25 -15.06
CA VAL A 50 0.71 21.33 -16.10
C VAL A 50 -0.63 21.71 -15.44
N PRO A 51 -1.26 22.85 -15.81
CA PRO A 51 -2.50 23.29 -15.16
C PRO A 51 -3.68 22.40 -15.56
N ASP A 52 -4.35 21.76 -14.59
CA ASP A 52 -5.48 20.85 -14.86
C ASP A 52 -6.61 21.57 -15.60
N GLU A 53 -6.84 22.86 -15.36
CA GLU A 53 -7.88 23.65 -16.05
C GLU A 53 -7.64 23.76 -17.57
N GLN A 54 -6.43 23.52 -18.07
CA GLN A 54 -6.06 23.66 -19.49
C GLN A 54 -5.98 22.33 -20.25
N ILE A 55 -6.14 21.18 -19.57
CA ILE A 55 -6.03 19.85 -20.19
C ILE A 55 -7.34 19.53 -20.95
N ASP A 56 -7.60 20.17 -22.09
CA ASP A 56 -8.84 19.98 -22.86
C ASP A 56 -9.04 18.53 -23.32
N LEU A 57 -7.95 17.83 -23.62
CA LEU A 57 -7.90 16.42 -23.98
C LEU A 57 -6.79 15.70 -23.20
N SER A 58 -7.02 14.43 -22.90
CA SER A 58 -6.22 13.60 -21.99
C SER A 58 -6.02 12.18 -22.54
N ILE A 59 -5.25 11.35 -21.85
CA ILE A 59 -5.05 9.93 -22.22
C ILE A 59 -6.38 9.16 -22.32
N ASN A 60 -7.40 9.52 -21.52
CA ASN A 60 -8.74 8.94 -21.59
C ASN A 60 -9.29 9.01 -23.01
N ASP A 61 -9.06 10.14 -23.68
CA ASP A 61 -9.69 10.48 -24.94
C ASP A 61 -8.97 9.79 -26.12
N CYS A 62 -7.65 9.58 -26.00
CA CYS A 62 -6.87 8.70 -26.87
C CYS A 62 -7.18 7.20 -26.67
N LEU A 63 -7.62 6.78 -25.49
CA LEU A 63 -8.02 5.39 -25.22
C LEU A 63 -9.47 5.10 -25.65
N MET A 64 -10.40 6.03 -25.40
CA MET A 64 -11.81 5.93 -25.81
C MET A 64 -11.99 5.98 -27.33
N SER A 65 -11.30 6.91 -28.01
CA SER A 65 -11.48 7.14 -29.45
C SER A 65 -11.11 5.95 -30.33
N GLN A 66 -10.20 5.07 -29.88
CA GLN A 66 -9.88 3.80 -30.54
C GLN A 66 -11.06 2.83 -30.63
N ILE A 67 -12.06 2.99 -29.74
CA ILE A 67 -13.28 2.16 -29.67
C ILE A 67 -14.47 2.88 -30.28
N GLU A 68 -14.50 4.22 -30.21
CA GLU A 68 -15.55 5.06 -30.80
C GLU A 68 -15.37 5.25 -32.32
N GLY A 69 -14.15 5.03 -32.85
CA GLY A 69 -13.88 4.97 -34.29
C GLY A 69 -13.35 6.27 -34.91
N GLU A 70 -13.13 7.32 -34.11
CA GLU A 70 -12.60 8.62 -34.53
C GLU A 70 -11.29 8.94 -33.76
N PRO A 71 -10.13 8.36 -34.12
CA PRO A 71 -8.92 8.39 -33.29
C PRO A 71 -8.44 9.79 -32.92
N VAL A 72 -8.25 10.03 -31.62
CA VAL A 72 -7.57 11.22 -31.10
C VAL A 72 -6.07 10.98 -31.14
N GLU A 73 -5.38 11.71 -32.01
CA GLU A 73 -3.92 11.68 -32.13
C GLU A 73 -3.22 12.04 -30.82
N LEU A 74 -2.21 11.24 -30.42
CA LEU A 74 -1.44 11.45 -29.19
C LEU A 74 -0.80 12.85 -29.12
N SER A 75 -0.41 13.41 -30.27
CA SER A 75 0.13 14.78 -30.39
C SER A 75 -0.84 15.89 -29.98
N ARG A 76 -2.15 15.60 -29.88
CA ARG A 76 -3.18 16.54 -29.41
C ARG A 76 -3.35 16.58 -27.89
N ILE A 77 -2.76 15.62 -27.16
CA ILE A 77 -2.83 15.54 -25.70
C ILE A 77 -1.48 15.73 -25.02
N THR A 78 -0.37 15.65 -25.76
CA THR A 78 0.98 15.71 -25.20
C THR A 78 1.42 17.12 -24.85
N TRP A 79 1.76 17.33 -23.58
CA TRP A 79 2.38 18.54 -23.05
C TRP A 79 3.90 18.41 -23.04
N GLN A 80 4.59 19.31 -23.75
CA GLN A 80 6.06 19.33 -23.78
C GLN A 80 6.60 19.92 -22.47
N ILE A 81 7.11 19.06 -21.59
CA ILE A 81 7.72 19.46 -20.31
C ILE A 81 9.16 19.92 -20.54
N THR A 82 9.89 19.24 -21.43
CA THR A 82 11.21 19.68 -21.93
C THR A 82 11.35 19.30 -23.40
N PRO A 83 12.34 19.83 -24.15
CA PRO A 83 12.57 19.44 -25.56
C PRO A 83 12.82 17.94 -25.82
N THR A 84 12.97 17.13 -24.76
CA THR A 84 13.10 15.67 -24.83
C THR A 84 12.14 14.91 -23.91
N LEU A 85 11.17 15.58 -23.28
CA LEU A 85 10.14 14.96 -22.42
C LEU A 85 8.74 15.52 -22.71
N ASP A 86 7.86 14.68 -23.24
CA ASP A 86 6.42 14.93 -23.34
C ASP A 86 5.65 14.18 -22.23
N LEU A 87 4.61 14.81 -21.68
CA LEU A 87 3.60 14.19 -20.81
C LEU A 87 2.30 13.96 -21.60
N ALA A 88 1.77 12.75 -21.59
CA ALA A 88 0.36 12.48 -21.88
C ALA A 88 -0.40 12.39 -20.53
N PRO A 89 -1.14 13.43 -20.12
CA PRO A 89 -1.75 13.51 -18.80
C PRO A 89 -3.07 12.71 -18.72
N SER A 90 -3.42 12.33 -17.49
CA SER A 90 -4.72 11.80 -17.12
C SER A 90 -5.58 12.88 -16.46
N ARG A 91 -6.85 12.54 -16.24
CA ARG A 91 -7.85 13.31 -15.50
C ARG A 91 -8.77 12.33 -14.77
N ARG A 92 -9.60 12.84 -13.86
CA ARG A 92 -10.62 12.05 -13.13
C ARG A 92 -11.58 11.27 -14.04
N ASN A 93 -11.84 11.75 -15.26
CA ASN A 93 -12.68 11.06 -16.25
C ASN A 93 -12.10 9.70 -16.69
N LEU A 94 -10.79 9.46 -16.58
CA LEU A 94 -10.14 8.19 -16.91
C LEU A 94 -10.69 7.02 -16.07
N GLY A 95 -11.15 7.29 -14.85
CA GLY A 95 -11.84 6.29 -14.01
C GLY A 95 -13.16 5.78 -14.60
N MET A 96 -13.74 6.49 -15.57
CA MET A 96 -14.95 6.07 -16.30
C MET A 96 -14.65 5.11 -17.46
N LEU A 97 -13.38 4.89 -17.83
CA LEU A 97 -13.00 3.96 -18.89
C LEU A 97 -13.52 2.54 -18.58
N GLU A 98 -13.23 2.00 -17.41
CA GLU A 98 -13.61 0.64 -17.03
C GLU A 98 -15.14 0.42 -17.00
N PRO A 99 -15.96 1.30 -16.39
CA PRO A 99 -17.42 1.26 -16.52
C PRO A 99 -17.96 1.40 -17.95
N LYS A 100 -17.33 2.21 -18.82
CA LYS A 100 -17.75 2.38 -20.22
C LYS A 100 -17.43 1.14 -21.07
N LEU A 101 -16.33 0.44 -20.79
CA LEU A 101 -15.86 -0.66 -21.63
C LEU A 101 -16.42 -2.01 -21.19
N GLY A 102 -16.63 -2.22 -19.90
CA GLY A 102 -17.18 -3.47 -19.37
C GLY A 102 -16.32 -4.67 -19.73
N VAL A 103 -16.95 -5.77 -20.16
CA VAL A 103 -16.27 -7.04 -20.50
C VAL A 103 -15.94 -7.12 -22.00
N ARG A 104 -15.51 -6.01 -22.61
CA ARG A 104 -15.05 -6.00 -24.02
C ARG A 104 -13.72 -6.74 -24.16
N GLU A 105 -13.64 -7.60 -25.18
CA GLU A 105 -12.37 -8.16 -25.63
C GLU A 105 -11.39 -7.05 -26.02
N ASN A 106 -10.09 -7.26 -25.77
CA ASN A 106 -9.01 -6.32 -26.06
C ASN A 106 -9.08 -4.95 -25.35
N ALA A 107 -10.03 -4.73 -24.42
CA ALA A 107 -10.09 -3.47 -23.65
C ALA A 107 -8.84 -3.22 -22.77
N ASP A 108 -8.03 -4.26 -22.52
CA ASP A 108 -6.74 -4.17 -21.83
C ASP A 108 -5.54 -3.90 -22.76
N THR A 109 -5.73 -3.73 -24.08
CA THR A 109 -4.63 -3.49 -25.04
C THR A 109 -4.62 -2.09 -25.67
N LEU A 110 -5.53 -1.20 -25.25
CA LEU A 110 -5.73 0.14 -25.82
C LEU A 110 -4.50 1.06 -25.67
N LEU A 111 -3.79 1.00 -24.53
CA LEU A 111 -2.54 1.74 -24.39
C LEU A 111 -1.46 1.15 -25.32
N ARG A 112 -1.40 -0.17 -25.44
CA ARG A 112 -0.40 -0.83 -26.29
C ARG A 112 -0.56 -0.40 -27.75
N ALA A 113 -1.78 -0.43 -28.30
CA ALA A 113 -2.04 0.00 -29.67
C ALA A 113 -1.70 1.49 -29.91
N LEU A 114 -2.06 2.37 -28.96
CA LEU A 114 -1.71 3.81 -29.01
C LEU A 114 -0.18 4.04 -29.02
N LEU A 115 0.56 3.26 -28.22
CA LEU A 115 2.01 3.35 -28.12
C LEU A 115 2.72 2.72 -29.33
N GLU A 116 2.24 1.59 -29.85
CA GLU A 116 2.76 0.99 -31.09
C GLU A 116 2.61 1.96 -32.28
N ALA A 117 1.46 2.63 -32.41
CA ALA A 117 1.23 3.66 -33.43
C ALA A 117 2.18 4.89 -33.32
N ASN A 118 2.70 5.18 -32.13
CA ASN A 118 3.59 6.33 -31.86
C ASN A 118 5.07 5.94 -31.67
N ALA A 119 5.43 4.66 -31.85
CA ALA A 119 6.72 4.09 -31.41
C ALA A 119 7.99 4.65 -32.09
N SER A 120 7.84 5.46 -33.15
CA SER A 120 8.90 6.19 -33.85
C SER A 120 9.24 7.56 -33.25
N ARG A 121 8.28 8.18 -32.53
CA ARG A 121 8.42 9.53 -31.94
C ARG A 121 9.33 9.55 -30.71
N TYR A 122 9.33 8.46 -29.94
CA TYR A 122 10.05 8.37 -28.66
C TYR A 122 10.97 7.15 -28.60
N ASP A 123 12.07 7.31 -27.87
CA ASP A 123 13.01 6.23 -27.58
C ASP A 123 12.50 5.40 -26.40
N TYR A 124 11.94 6.06 -25.39
CA TYR A 124 11.34 5.45 -24.19
C TYR A 124 9.92 5.95 -23.93
N CYS A 125 9.07 5.09 -23.41
CA CYS A 125 7.81 5.45 -22.76
C CYS A 125 7.86 5.00 -21.29
N PHE A 126 7.48 5.87 -20.36
CA PHE A 126 7.22 5.52 -18.97
C PHE A 126 5.71 5.59 -18.71
N VAL A 127 5.17 4.69 -17.90
CA VAL A 127 3.74 4.65 -17.57
C VAL A 127 3.56 4.66 -16.06
N ASP A 128 2.93 5.69 -15.49
CA ASP A 128 2.56 5.71 -14.07
C ASP A 128 1.20 5.04 -13.88
N CYS A 129 1.17 3.88 -13.23
CA CYS A 129 -0.07 3.11 -13.05
C CYS A 129 -0.79 3.43 -11.72
N PRO A 130 -2.13 3.33 -11.68
CA PRO A 130 -2.88 3.45 -10.43
C PRO A 130 -2.56 2.32 -9.45
N PRO A 131 -2.86 2.48 -8.13
CA PRO A 131 -2.64 1.45 -7.11
C PRO A 131 -3.62 0.26 -7.21
N HIS A 132 -4.64 0.30 -8.07
CA HIS A 132 -5.68 -0.73 -8.12
C HIS A 132 -5.53 -1.63 -9.35
N LEU A 133 -5.78 -2.93 -9.18
CA LEU A 133 -5.67 -3.97 -10.22
C LEU A 133 -6.85 -3.98 -11.22
N GLY A 134 -7.28 -2.79 -11.66
CA GLY A 134 -8.34 -2.60 -12.65
C GLY A 134 -7.83 -2.61 -14.10
N LEU A 135 -8.70 -2.21 -15.02
CA LEU A 135 -8.43 -2.18 -16.46
C LEU A 135 -7.27 -1.25 -16.85
N LEU A 136 -7.08 -0.15 -16.12
CA LEU A 136 -5.99 0.81 -16.33
C LEU A 136 -4.62 0.19 -16.01
N MET A 137 -4.49 -0.47 -14.86
CA MET A 137 -3.29 -1.21 -14.48
C MET A 137 -3.01 -2.36 -15.47
N ARG A 138 -4.05 -3.08 -15.92
CA ARG A 138 -3.91 -4.09 -16.99
C ARG A 138 -3.41 -3.50 -18.31
N ASN A 139 -3.88 -2.33 -18.73
CA ASN A 139 -3.37 -1.62 -19.91
C ASN A 139 -1.88 -1.28 -19.78
N GLY A 140 -1.45 -0.77 -18.62
CA GLY A 140 -0.04 -0.50 -18.35
C GLY A 140 0.82 -1.77 -18.39
N LEU A 141 0.35 -2.89 -17.84
CA LEU A 141 1.05 -4.19 -17.90
C LEU A 141 1.11 -4.75 -19.33
N ARG A 142 0.02 -4.66 -20.09
CA ARG A 142 -0.09 -5.13 -21.49
C ARG A 142 0.78 -4.35 -22.48
N ALA A 143 1.06 -3.09 -22.18
CA ALA A 143 1.89 -2.21 -23.01
C ALA A 143 3.38 -2.24 -22.64
N ALA A 144 3.76 -2.89 -21.55
CA ALA A 144 5.13 -2.93 -21.04
C ALA A 144 6.03 -3.87 -21.85
N ASP A 145 7.26 -3.42 -22.14
CA ASP A 145 8.41 -4.32 -22.34
C ASP A 145 9.00 -4.71 -20.97
N GLU A 146 8.97 -3.77 -20.02
CA GLU A 146 9.49 -3.95 -18.66
C GLU A 146 8.58 -3.34 -17.59
N ILE A 147 8.55 -3.94 -16.41
CA ILE A 147 7.83 -3.45 -15.24
C ILE A 147 8.84 -3.06 -14.16
N VAL A 148 8.72 -1.84 -13.65
CA VAL A 148 9.46 -1.36 -12.48
C VAL A 148 8.53 -1.35 -11.27
N ILE A 149 8.88 -2.14 -10.25
CA ILE A 149 8.14 -2.20 -8.98
C ILE A 149 8.91 -1.38 -7.92
N PRO A 150 8.53 -0.11 -7.66
CA PRO A 150 9.15 0.69 -6.62
C PRO A 150 8.63 0.24 -5.25
N ILE A 151 9.53 -0.14 -4.35
CA ILE A 151 9.18 -0.55 -2.98
C ILE A 151 9.90 0.32 -1.96
N ASP A 152 9.17 0.78 -0.95
CA ASP A 152 9.76 1.35 0.26
C ASP A 152 10.45 0.24 1.07
N THR A 153 11.58 0.54 1.70
CA THR A 153 12.31 -0.42 2.56
C THR A 153 11.68 -0.56 3.95
N GLY A 154 10.37 -0.80 3.99
CA GLY A 154 9.55 -1.07 5.17
C GLY A 154 9.16 -2.55 5.27
N TYR A 155 8.85 -3.02 6.49
CA TYR A 155 8.71 -4.45 6.81
C TYR A 155 7.76 -5.23 5.87
N PHE A 156 6.53 -4.73 5.70
CA PHE A 156 5.51 -5.36 4.86
C PHE A 156 5.83 -5.36 3.36
N SER A 157 6.81 -4.57 2.91
CA SER A 157 7.10 -4.40 1.48
C SER A 157 7.83 -5.60 0.86
N LEU A 158 8.48 -6.45 1.66
CA LEU A 158 9.02 -7.74 1.19
C LEU A 158 7.92 -8.75 0.90
N TYR A 159 6.87 -8.79 1.73
CA TYR A 159 5.71 -9.67 1.55
C TYR A 159 4.82 -9.18 0.39
N GLY A 160 4.49 -7.88 0.38
CA GLY A 160 3.70 -7.28 -0.69
C GLY A 160 4.35 -7.39 -2.07
N LEU A 161 5.67 -7.53 -2.14
CA LEU A 161 6.39 -7.81 -3.38
C LEU A 161 6.12 -9.23 -3.91
N THR A 162 6.14 -10.28 -3.06
CA THR A 162 5.82 -11.65 -3.49
C THR A 162 4.46 -11.70 -4.19
N GLN A 163 3.43 -11.22 -3.50
CA GLN A 163 2.04 -11.24 -3.99
C GLN A 163 1.89 -10.42 -5.28
N GLN A 164 2.60 -9.31 -5.42
CA GLN A 164 2.58 -8.51 -6.64
C GLN A 164 3.28 -9.19 -7.81
N LEU A 165 4.40 -9.88 -7.58
CA LEU A 165 5.09 -10.64 -8.62
C LEU A 165 4.21 -11.78 -9.15
N THR A 166 3.57 -12.56 -8.28
CA THR A 166 2.56 -13.57 -8.66
C THR A 166 1.42 -12.95 -9.45
N THR A 167 0.83 -11.86 -8.95
CA THR A 167 -0.31 -11.18 -9.62
C THR A 167 0.06 -10.68 -11.01
N ILE A 168 1.27 -10.14 -11.17
CA ILE A 168 1.80 -9.67 -12.45
C ILE A 168 2.00 -10.85 -13.39
N ASP A 169 2.60 -11.96 -12.93
CA ASP A 169 2.86 -13.12 -13.77
C ASP A 169 1.56 -13.83 -14.21
N GLU A 170 0.59 -14.01 -13.31
CA GLU A 170 -0.77 -14.52 -13.65
C GLU A 170 -1.44 -13.70 -14.77
N ILE A 171 -1.29 -12.38 -14.73
CA ILE A 171 -1.81 -11.48 -15.76
C ILE A 171 -0.99 -11.68 -17.05
N CYS A 172 0.33 -11.70 -16.98
CA CYS A 172 1.21 -11.81 -18.14
C CYS A 172 1.10 -13.17 -18.87
N GLU A 173 0.88 -14.26 -18.14
CA GLU A 173 0.58 -15.59 -18.71
C GLU A 173 -0.68 -15.55 -19.60
N ARG A 174 -1.78 -15.03 -19.06
CA ARG A 174 -3.06 -14.86 -19.78
C ARG A 174 -2.94 -13.90 -20.97
N ASN A 175 -1.89 -13.08 -20.99
CA ASN A 175 -1.66 -12.06 -22.02
C ASN A 175 -0.78 -12.54 -23.19
N GLY A 176 -0.12 -13.69 -23.09
CA GLY A 176 0.79 -14.21 -24.12
C GLY A 176 2.12 -13.46 -24.27
N ALA A 177 2.43 -12.55 -23.34
CA ALA A 177 3.66 -11.77 -23.30
C ALA A 177 4.10 -11.57 -21.85
N ARG A 178 5.33 -11.96 -21.52
CA ARG A 178 5.92 -11.75 -20.19
C ARG A 178 6.97 -10.63 -20.23
N PRO A 179 6.61 -9.37 -19.91
CA PRO A 179 7.60 -8.31 -19.74
C PRO A 179 8.64 -8.68 -18.68
N GLY A 180 9.84 -8.11 -18.82
CA GLY A 180 10.88 -8.24 -17.80
C GLY A 180 10.51 -7.46 -16.54
N VAL A 181 10.89 -7.93 -15.35
CA VAL A 181 10.52 -7.27 -14.08
C VAL A 181 11.77 -6.83 -13.33
N ARG A 182 11.80 -5.57 -12.91
CA ARG A 182 12.82 -5.05 -11.99
C ARG A 182 12.22 -4.40 -10.75
N VAL A 183 12.86 -4.63 -9.61
CA VAL A 183 12.44 -4.15 -8.28
C VAL A 183 13.35 -3.01 -7.86
N LEU A 184 12.76 -1.83 -7.62
CA LEU A 184 13.51 -0.62 -7.25
C LEU A 184 13.41 -0.37 -5.75
N PRO A 185 14.52 -0.45 -4.99
CA PRO A 185 14.55 0.01 -3.60
C PRO A 185 14.41 1.54 -3.57
N ASN A 186 13.28 2.01 -3.04
CA ASN A 186 12.85 3.39 -3.04
C ASN A 186 12.69 3.93 -1.60
N GLN A 187 12.72 5.26 -1.44
CA GLN A 187 12.59 5.96 -0.16
C GLN A 187 13.52 5.41 0.95
N TYR A 188 14.70 4.90 0.56
CA TYR A 188 15.62 4.19 1.45
C TYR A 188 16.26 5.11 2.49
N ASP A 189 16.04 4.85 3.77
CA ASP A 189 16.72 5.54 4.87
C ASP A 189 17.81 4.67 5.51
N VAL A 190 19.02 4.84 4.97
CA VAL A 190 20.27 4.21 5.42
C VAL A 190 20.56 4.36 6.93
N ARG A 191 20.03 5.40 7.58
CA ARG A 191 20.22 5.65 9.01
C ARG A 191 19.57 4.54 9.84
N THR A 192 18.40 4.06 9.41
CA THR A 192 17.69 2.99 10.11
C THR A 192 18.43 1.65 9.95
N LYS A 193 18.36 0.81 10.99
CA LYS A 193 18.88 -0.57 10.94
C LYS A 193 17.97 -1.44 10.06
N LEU A 194 16.66 -1.28 10.20
CA LEU A 194 15.64 -2.04 9.49
C LEU A 194 15.74 -1.90 7.97
N ALA A 195 15.92 -0.70 7.42
CA ALA A 195 16.05 -0.51 5.98
C ALA A 195 17.29 -1.23 5.41
N ARG A 196 18.41 -1.24 6.15
CA ARG A 196 19.64 -1.95 5.75
C ARG A 196 19.44 -3.47 5.74
N GLU A 197 18.70 -4.00 6.71
CA GLU A 197 18.39 -5.44 6.80
C GLU A 197 17.40 -5.86 5.70
N ILE A 198 16.36 -5.05 5.45
CA ILE A 198 15.40 -5.28 4.36
C ILE A 198 16.05 -5.18 2.99
N LEU A 199 16.94 -4.20 2.76
CA LEU A 199 17.67 -4.07 1.50
C LEU A 199 18.61 -5.26 1.23
N ALA A 200 19.28 -5.75 2.27
CA ALA A 200 20.14 -6.93 2.16
C ALA A 200 19.31 -8.19 1.82
N GLU A 201 18.20 -8.41 2.53
CA GLU A 201 17.33 -9.56 2.31
C GLU A 201 16.60 -9.50 0.95
N LEU A 202 16.23 -8.30 0.50
CA LEU A 202 15.68 -8.07 -0.84
C LEU A 202 16.67 -8.51 -1.93
N ARG A 203 17.93 -8.08 -1.84
CA ARG A 203 18.99 -8.43 -2.80
C ARG A 203 19.39 -9.90 -2.73
N ASN A 204 19.20 -10.54 -1.57
CA ASN A 204 19.40 -11.97 -1.36
C ASN A 204 18.30 -12.81 -2.02
N ARG A 205 17.02 -12.50 -1.75
CA ARG A 205 15.85 -13.25 -2.25
C ARG A 205 15.55 -13.02 -3.73
N TYR A 206 15.59 -11.76 -4.17
CA TYR A 206 15.17 -11.35 -5.52
C TYR A 206 16.38 -11.02 -6.42
N LYS A 207 17.49 -11.73 -6.22
CA LYS A 207 18.75 -11.50 -6.92
C LYS A 207 18.56 -11.52 -8.44
N GLY A 208 19.03 -10.46 -9.12
CA GLY A 208 18.84 -10.27 -10.56
C GLY A 208 17.60 -9.46 -10.94
N LEU A 209 16.53 -9.47 -10.12
CA LEU A 209 15.38 -8.58 -10.31
C LEU A 209 15.64 -7.20 -9.69
N VAL A 210 16.40 -7.11 -8.59
CA VAL A 210 16.62 -5.84 -7.86
C VAL A 210 17.63 -4.95 -8.60
N PHE A 211 17.30 -3.67 -8.78
CA PHE A 211 18.24 -2.65 -9.28
C PHE A 211 19.47 -2.50 -8.37
N GLU A 212 20.64 -2.27 -8.97
CA GLU A 212 21.84 -1.88 -8.22
C GLU A 212 21.74 -0.44 -7.71
N THR A 213 21.03 0.43 -8.43
CA THR A 213 20.63 1.75 -7.94
C THR A 213 19.53 1.66 -6.88
N ILE A 214 19.70 2.45 -5.82
CA ILE A 214 18.74 2.68 -4.75
C ILE A 214 18.37 4.16 -4.76
N VAL A 215 17.08 4.50 -4.62
CA VAL A 215 16.62 5.88 -4.41
C VAL A 215 16.53 6.14 -2.91
N ASN A 216 17.42 7.00 -2.40
CA ASN A 216 17.44 7.37 -0.99
C ASN A 216 16.23 8.24 -0.61
N PHE A 217 15.80 8.17 0.66
CA PHE A 217 14.82 9.11 1.21
C PHE A 217 15.34 10.55 1.06
N ASN A 218 14.55 11.41 0.41
CA ASN A 218 14.94 12.79 0.15
C ASN A 218 13.72 13.72 0.16
N THR A 219 13.72 14.73 1.05
CA THR A 219 12.61 15.71 1.13
C THR A 219 12.47 16.50 -0.16
N LYS A 220 13.58 16.75 -0.88
CA LYS A 220 13.59 17.51 -2.14
C LYS A 220 12.78 16.89 -3.27
N LEU A 221 12.48 15.59 -3.20
CA LEU A 221 11.57 14.92 -4.14
C LEU A 221 10.11 15.32 -3.88
N LYS A 222 9.72 15.56 -2.63
CA LYS A 222 8.39 16.05 -2.24
C LYS A 222 8.30 17.57 -2.45
N GLU A 223 9.34 18.31 -2.09
CA GLU A 223 9.46 19.75 -2.35
C GLU A 223 9.33 20.03 -3.85
N GLY A 224 10.14 19.40 -4.72
CA GLY A 224 10.08 19.59 -6.17
C GLY A 224 8.69 19.29 -6.76
N ALA A 225 8.05 18.19 -6.34
CA ALA A 225 6.68 17.89 -6.75
C ALA A 225 5.67 18.97 -6.34
N SER A 226 5.84 19.61 -5.17
CA SER A 226 5.00 20.74 -4.73
C SER A 226 5.29 22.06 -5.46
N PHE A 227 6.43 22.18 -6.14
CA PHE A 227 6.75 23.26 -7.09
C PHE A 227 6.45 22.88 -8.55
N GLY A 228 5.92 21.68 -8.81
CA GLY A 228 5.68 21.17 -10.16
C GLY A 228 6.96 20.98 -10.98
N GLN A 229 8.09 20.70 -10.34
CA GLN A 229 9.40 20.56 -10.97
C GLN A 229 10.03 19.19 -10.68
N PRO A 230 10.47 18.44 -11.71
CA PRO A 230 11.33 17.27 -11.53
C PRO A 230 12.63 17.61 -10.78
N ILE A 231 13.19 16.64 -10.05
CA ILE A 231 14.40 16.81 -9.22
C ILE A 231 15.64 17.23 -10.04
N THR A 232 15.64 16.91 -11.34
CA THR A 232 16.65 17.31 -12.32
C THR A 232 16.66 18.81 -12.60
N GLU A 233 15.58 19.52 -12.28
CA GLU A 233 15.42 20.97 -12.38
C GLU A 233 15.40 21.63 -10.99
N PHE A 234 14.54 21.14 -10.08
CA PHE A 234 14.37 21.70 -8.74
C PHE A 234 15.65 21.62 -7.89
N ALA A 235 16.38 20.50 -7.95
CA ALA A 235 17.57 20.29 -7.13
C ALA A 235 18.62 19.39 -7.82
N PRO A 236 19.21 19.82 -8.96
CA PRO A 236 20.10 19.02 -9.80
C PRO A 236 21.37 18.49 -9.13
N THR A 237 21.79 19.07 -7.99
CA THR A 237 22.96 18.66 -7.20
C THR A 237 22.62 17.78 -5.99
N SER A 238 21.34 17.53 -5.74
CA SER A 238 20.85 16.74 -4.60
C SER A 238 21.30 15.28 -4.64
N ILE A 239 21.03 14.54 -3.56
CA ILE A 239 21.21 13.08 -3.56
C ILE A 239 20.15 12.44 -4.46
N GLY A 240 18.87 12.85 -4.36
CA GLY A 240 17.79 12.36 -5.21
C GLY A 240 18.05 12.51 -6.71
N ALA A 241 18.55 13.67 -7.16
CA ALA A 241 18.93 13.86 -8.57
C ALA A 241 20.06 12.92 -9.02
N ARG A 242 21.05 12.66 -8.15
CA ARG A 242 22.14 11.71 -8.45
C ARG A 242 21.67 10.25 -8.44
N ASP A 243 20.69 9.91 -7.61
CA ASP A 243 20.12 8.56 -7.59
C ASP A 243 19.26 8.30 -8.83
N PHE A 244 18.37 9.24 -9.20
CA PHE A 244 17.61 9.12 -10.44
C PHE A 244 18.50 9.19 -11.70
N GLN A 245 19.62 9.91 -11.69
CA GLN A 245 20.60 9.86 -12.77
C GLN A 245 21.29 8.49 -12.89
N LYS A 246 21.65 7.83 -11.78
CA LYS A 246 22.17 6.45 -11.82
C LYS A 246 21.12 5.49 -12.37
N LEU A 247 19.87 5.60 -11.91
CA LEU A 247 18.76 4.73 -12.33
C LEU A 247 18.47 4.90 -13.83
N ALA A 248 18.44 6.14 -14.32
CA ALA A 248 18.32 6.44 -15.74
C ALA A 248 19.45 5.78 -16.56
N ARG A 249 20.70 5.87 -16.09
CA ARG A 249 21.85 5.22 -16.74
C ARG A 249 21.74 3.69 -16.71
N GLU A 250 21.35 3.10 -15.59
CA GLU A 250 21.15 1.64 -15.43
C GLU A 250 20.00 1.09 -16.30
N ILE A 251 19.01 1.92 -16.64
CA ILE A 251 17.99 1.59 -17.65
C ILE A 251 18.52 1.79 -19.07
N ILE A 252 19.29 2.85 -19.34
CA ILE A 252 19.83 3.15 -20.67
C ILE A 252 20.93 2.16 -21.09
N SER A 253 21.79 1.71 -20.17
CA SER A 253 22.89 0.77 -20.44
C SER A 253 22.56 -0.69 -20.11
N GLY A 254 21.47 -0.95 -19.37
CA GLY A 254 21.12 -2.28 -18.90
C GLY A 254 20.62 -3.20 -20.01
N GLU A 255 20.95 -4.48 -19.87
CA GLU A 255 20.32 -5.58 -20.59
C GLU A 255 18.78 -5.57 -20.40
N PRO A 256 18.01 -6.26 -21.26
CA PRO A 256 16.57 -6.42 -21.05
C PRO A 256 16.28 -6.96 -19.65
N ALA A 257 15.27 -6.41 -18.97
CA ALA A 257 14.92 -6.90 -17.64
C ALA A 257 14.60 -8.41 -17.65
N PRO A 258 15.05 -9.19 -16.66
CA PRO A 258 14.74 -10.61 -16.60
C PRO A 258 13.24 -10.83 -16.33
N THR A 259 12.64 -11.76 -17.05
CA THR A 259 11.34 -12.33 -16.66
C THR A 259 11.53 -13.19 -15.40
N PRO A 260 10.70 -13.04 -14.34
CA PRO A 260 10.71 -13.95 -13.20
C PRO A 260 10.45 -15.40 -13.65
N SER A 261 11.17 -16.37 -13.09
CA SER A 261 10.86 -17.80 -13.33
C SER A 261 9.75 -18.27 -12.38
N ALA A 262 8.88 -19.16 -12.85
CA ALA A 262 7.84 -19.77 -12.02
C ALA A 262 8.44 -20.44 -10.76
N GLU A 263 9.60 -21.09 -10.90
CA GLU A 263 10.35 -21.68 -9.77
C GLU A 263 10.70 -20.65 -8.68
N LEU A 264 11.07 -19.43 -9.06
CA LEU A 264 11.37 -18.33 -8.13
C LEU A 264 10.09 -17.83 -7.45
N LEU A 265 9.01 -17.64 -8.21
CA LEU A 265 7.72 -17.19 -7.68
C LEU A 265 7.16 -18.18 -6.66
N GLU A 266 7.02 -19.45 -7.04
CA GLU A 266 6.57 -20.51 -6.11
C GLU A 266 7.47 -20.61 -4.86
N HIS A 267 8.80 -20.44 -5.02
CA HIS A 267 9.71 -20.50 -3.89
C HIS A 267 9.49 -19.33 -2.92
N MET A 268 9.28 -18.12 -3.45
CA MET A 268 8.97 -16.95 -2.62
C MET A 268 7.60 -17.02 -1.96
N GLU A 269 6.59 -17.61 -2.62
CA GLU A 269 5.28 -17.89 -2.02
C GLU A 269 5.38 -18.86 -0.85
N ARG A 270 6.10 -19.99 -1.02
CA ARG A 270 6.35 -20.94 0.06
C ARG A 270 7.02 -20.27 1.27
N LEU A 271 8.04 -19.44 1.02
CA LEU A 271 8.72 -18.67 2.08
C LEU A 271 7.85 -17.58 2.72
N ALA A 272 6.91 -16.99 1.98
CA ALA A 272 5.97 -16.01 2.52
C ALA A 272 4.92 -16.69 3.42
N ALA A 273 4.31 -17.78 2.96
CA ALA A 273 3.32 -18.54 3.72
C ALA A 273 3.92 -19.18 4.99
N ASP A 274 5.17 -19.66 4.94
CA ASP A 274 5.83 -20.18 6.14
C ASP A 274 6.22 -19.06 7.13
N ALA A 275 6.54 -17.85 6.65
CA ALA A 275 6.73 -16.68 7.52
C ALA A 275 5.43 -16.23 8.20
N GLU A 276 4.30 -16.21 7.49
CA GLU A 276 2.97 -15.95 8.07
C GLU A 276 2.60 -16.99 9.13
N ARG A 277 2.81 -18.28 8.84
CA ARG A 277 2.57 -19.38 9.79
C ARG A 277 3.39 -19.21 11.06
N LEU A 278 4.67 -18.87 10.94
CA LEU A 278 5.53 -18.61 12.10
C LEU A 278 4.97 -17.45 12.95
N LEU A 279 4.63 -16.31 12.32
CA LEU A 279 4.02 -15.16 13.02
C LEU A 279 2.71 -15.54 13.74
N ALA A 280 1.82 -16.30 13.10
CA ALA A 280 0.58 -16.79 13.70
C ALA A 280 0.82 -17.79 14.86
N THR A 281 1.86 -18.62 14.79
CA THR A 281 2.25 -19.48 15.92
C THR A 281 2.81 -18.69 17.11
N THR A 282 3.47 -17.56 16.88
CA THR A 282 3.88 -16.65 17.96
C THR A 282 2.65 -16.08 18.70
N THR A 283 1.57 -15.74 17.99
CA THR A 283 0.31 -15.25 18.59
C THR A 283 -0.32 -16.29 19.52
N THR A 284 -0.41 -17.55 19.08
CA THR A 284 -1.10 -18.62 19.84
C THR A 284 -0.33 -19.15 21.05
N LEU A 285 0.95 -18.76 21.24
CA LEU A 285 1.74 -19.10 22.42
C LEU A 285 1.50 -18.16 23.62
N VAL A 286 0.86 -17.01 23.42
CA VAL A 286 0.48 -16.09 24.52
C VAL A 286 -0.71 -16.63 25.32
N ASP A 287 -1.62 -17.32 24.64
CA ASP A 287 -2.97 -17.67 25.13
C ASP A 287 -3.02 -18.91 26.05
N LYS A 288 -1.86 -19.39 26.53
CA LYS A 288 -1.74 -20.61 27.36
C LYS A 288 -0.91 -20.40 28.63
N ARG A 289 -1.36 -19.47 29.47
CA ARG A 289 -1.01 -19.44 30.90
C ARG A 289 -2.28 -19.64 31.75
N PRO A 290 -2.40 -20.74 32.52
CA PRO A 290 -3.57 -20.93 33.37
C PRO A 290 -3.57 -19.91 34.51
N VAL A 291 -4.58 -19.04 34.54
CA VAL A 291 -4.80 -18.10 35.65
C VAL A 291 -5.22 -18.91 36.87
N ALA A 292 -4.31 -19.03 37.85
CA ALA A 292 -4.61 -19.70 39.12
C ALA A 292 -5.67 -18.90 39.89
N ALA A 293 -6.82 -19.51 40.15
CA ALA A 293 -7.92 -18.87 40.86
C ALA A 293 -7.50 -18.42 42.27
N ARG A 294 -7.83 -17.17 42.62
CA ARG A 294 -7.78 -16.65 44.00
C ARG A 294 -9.16 -16.13 44.39
N ALA A 295 -9.45 -16.27 45.69
CA ALA A 295 -10.80 -16.24 46.21
C ALA A 295 -11.47 -14.85 46.16
N THR A 296 -12.79 -14.88 46.06
CA THR A 296 -13.71 -13.74 46.17
C THR A 296 -13.58 -13.01 47.51
N SER A 297 -13.69 -11.68 47.48
CA SER A 297 -14.01 -10.86 48.64
C SER A 297 -15.15 -9.91 48.28
N THR A 298 -16.19 -9.85 49.12
CA THR A 298 -17.47 -9.18 48.83
C THR A 298 -17.73 -8.04 49.79
N VAL A 299 -17.91 -6.82 49.27
CA VAL A 299 -18.40 -5.62 49.99
C VAL A 299 -19.40 -4.91 49.04
N PRO A 300 -20.54 -4.37 49.53
CA PRO A 300 -21.74 -4.20 48.68
C PRO A 300 -21.87 -2.84 47.97
N ALA A 301 -22.87 -2.78 47.09
CA ALA A 301 -23.17 -1.62 46.24
C ALA A 301 -23.85 -0.45 46.97
N GLY A 302 -23.65 0.77 46.43
CA GLY A 302 -24.44 1.96 46.74
C GLY A 302 -24.43 2.93 45.57
N GLN A 303 -25.61 3.33 45.08
CA GLN A 303 -25.77 4.30 43.99
C GLN A 303 -26.07 5.71 44.54
N PRO A 304 -25.47 6.77 43.98
CA PRO A 304 -26.02 8.12 43.99
C PRO A 304 -26.90 8.36 42.74
N ALA A 305 -27.92 9.22 42.87
CA ALA A 305 -28.85 9.57 41.79
C ALA A 305 -28.32 10.73 40.90
N PRO A 306 -28.81 10.89 39.65
CA PRO A 306 -28.44 12.00 38.78
C PRO A 306 -29.02 13.35 39.25
N PRO A 307 -28.35 14.49 38.97
CA PRO A 307 -28.88 15.84 39.21
C PRO A 307 -29.91 16.26 38.14
N PRO A 308 -30.74 17.29 38.41
CA PRO A 308 -31.90 17.65 37.58
C PRO A 308 -31.61 18.67 36.45
N ASP A 309 -32.45 18.62 35.41
CA ASP A 309 -32.55 19.63 34.34
C ASP A 309 -33.06 21.00 34.82
N VAL A 310 -32.54 22.06 34.21
CA VAL A 310 -33.12 23.41 34.23
C VAL A 310 -32.94 24.09 32.86
N ALA A 311 -34.03 24.33 32.13
CA ALA A 311 -34.05 25.14 30.90
C ALA A 311 -33.91 26.66 31.25
N ALA A 312 -33.64 27.63 30.38
CA ALA A 312 -34.04 27.87 28.99
C ALA A 312 -33.25 29.13 28.45
N THR A 313 -33.49 29.83 27.32
CA THR A 313 -34.57 29.88 26.31
C THR A 313 -34.12 30.67 25.04
N TYR A 314 -34.83 30.50 23.91
CA TYR A 314 -34.94 31.41 22.73
C TYR A 314 -33.64 31.68 21.89
N ALA A 315 -33.65 31.90 20.57
CA ALA A 315 -34.69 32.00 19.51
C ALA A 315 -33.99 31.86 18.12
N ALA A 316 -34.61 31.60 16.95
CA ALA A 316 -35.99 31.22 16.57
C ALA A 316 -36.00 30.56 15.15
N GLN A 317 -37.19 30.33 14.58
CA GLN A 317 -37.54 29.80 13.23
C GLN A 317 -37.98 30.95 12.27
N PRO A 318 -38.35 30.78 10.96
CA PRO A 318 -39.16 29.71 10.32
C PRO A 318 -38.81 29.36 8.83
N ALA A 319 -39.65 28.68 8.01
CA ALA A 319 -40.38 27.38 8.12
C ALA A 319 -41.10 27.04 6.77
N ALA A 320 -41.42 25.75 6.53
CA ALA A 320 -42.42 25.14 5.59
C ALA A 320 -41.94 23.70 5.26
N GLU A 321 -42.56 22.54 5.55
CA GLU A 321 -43.94 22.06 5.89
C GLU A 321 -44.74 21.49 4.69
N VAL A 322 -45.68 20.54 4.97
CA VAL A 322 -46.75 19.97 4.10
C VAL A 322 -46.28 18.87 3.10
N LEU A 323 -46.85 17.65 2.98
CA LEU A 323 -47.99 16.96 3.64
C LEU A 323 -47.82 15.41 3.72
N ARG A 324 -48.76 14.74 4.41
CA ARG A 324 -48.79 13.33 4.90
C ARG A 324 -49.23 12.27 3.85
N ASN A 325 -48.90 10.98 4.06
CA ASN A 325 -49.90 9.95 4.48
C ASN A 325 -49.32 8.52 4.70
N THR A 326 -49.97 7.77 5.59
CA THR A 326 -49.80 6.34 5.99
C THR A 326 -51.04 5.51 5.51
N PRO A 327 -51.27 4.18 5.78
CA PRO A 327 -50.70 3.28 6.84
C PRO A 327 -50.47 1.77 6.51
N SER A 328 -50.03 1.01 7.52
CA SER A 328 -50.28 -0.45 7.76
C SER A 328 -49.60 -1.51 6.86
N SER A 329 -49.30 -2.75 7.31
CA SER A 329 -49.34 -3.37 8.66
C SER A 329 -48.59 -4.72 8.77
N THR A 330 -48.01 -4.99 9.95
CA THR A 330 -47.87 -6.31 10.65
C THR A 330 -47.20 -7.56 10.04
N VAL A 331 -46.07 -7.96 10.66
CA VAL A 331 -45.81 -9.26 11.35
C VAL A 331 -45.44 -10.56 10.58
N ALA A 332 -44.31 -11.16 11.03
CA ALA A 332 -43.92 -12.59 11.13
C ALA A 332 -43.25 -13.39 9.98
N ALA A 333 -42.06 -13.91 10.35
CA ALA A 333 -41.57 -15.30 10.25
C ALA A 333 -41.14 -15.95 8.91
N ASN A 334 -40.04 -16.71 9.00
CA ASN A 334 -39.51 -17.64 7.99
C ASN A 334 -40.37 -18.90 7.85
N PRO A 335 -40.26 -19.60 6.71
CA PRO A 335 -40.21 -21.06 6.68
C PRO A 335 -38.89 -21.61 6.10
N ILE A 336 -38.58 -22.85 6.48
CA ILE A 336 -37.49 -23.70 5.93
C ILE A 336 -38.07 -24.57 4.80
N TRP A 337 -37.24 -25.00 3.83
CA TRP A 337 -37.56 -26.17 2.98
C TRP A 337 -36.32 -27.02 2.68
N GLU A 338 -36.53 -28.34 2.55
CA GLU A 338 -35.52 -29.37 2.29
C GLU A 338 -35.83 -30.07 0.95
N GLY A 339 -34.86 -30.70 0.26
CA GLY A 339 -35.15 -31.44 -0.99
C GLY A 339 -33.94 -31.97 -1.79
N GLU A 340 -33.57 -33.21 -1.53
CA GLU A 340 -32.58 -34.05 -2.26
C GLU A 340 -33.18 -34.78 -3.51
N PRO A 341 -32.47 -35.70 -4.24
CA PRO A 341 -31.08 -35.72 -4.71
C PRO A 341 -30.92 -36.23 -6.19
N GLY A 342 -29.68 -36.41 -6.69
CA GLY A 342 -29.36 -37.12 -7.94
C GLY A 342 -27.99 -37.86 -7.94
N ARG A 343 -27.89 -39.03 -8.60
CA ARG A 343 -26.73 -39.97 -8.69
C ARG A 343 -26.65 -40.59 -10.10
N PRO A 344 -25.68 -41.49 -10.44
CA PRO A 344 -24.31 -41.77 -9.93
C PRO A 344 -23.26 -41.36 -11.01
N VAL A 345 -22.13 -41.99 -11.42
CA VAL A 345 -21.26 -43.22 -11.23
C VAL A 345 -19.87 -42.86 -11.86
N PRO A 346 -18.78 -43.69 -11.82
CA PRO A 346 -18.31 -44.78 -10.93
C PRO A 346 -17.18 -44.24 -9.99
N GLY A 347 -16.21 -44.97 -9.40
CA GLY A 347 -15.93 -46.41 -9.24
C GLY A 347 -14.45 -46.81 -9.49
N LEU A 348 -13.92 -47.77 -8.71
CA LEU A 348 -12.54 -48.34 -8.68
C LEU A 348 -11.39 -47.37 -8.27
N GLU A 349 -10.37 -47.77 -7.49
CA GLU A 349 -10.22 -48.92 -6.57
C GLU A 349 -9.13 -48.63 -5.50
N ARG A 350 -9.01 -49.46 -4.45
CA ARG A 350 -7.92 -49.38 -3.45
C ARG A 350 -7.34 -50.75 -3.13
N ALA A 351 -6.01 -50.88 -3.17
CA ALA A 351 -5.24 -51.97 -2.56
C ALA A 351 -3.94 -51.42 -1.93
N PRO A 352 -3.47 -51.95 -0.78
CA PRO A 352 -2.32 -51.41 -0.06
C PRO A 352 -0.97 -52.05 -0.44
N GLY A 353 0.12 -51.29 -0.32
CA GLY A 353 1.51 -51.74 -0.46
C GLY A 353 2.43 -51.11 0.60
N PRO A 354 3.55 -51.75 0.98
CA PRO A 354 4.23 -51.48 2.25
C PRO A 354 5.19 -50.29 2.24
N GLN A 355 5.36 -49.67 3.41
CA GLN A 355 6.37 -48.66 3.69
C GLN A 355 7.80 -49.20 3.47
N ARG A 356 8.68 -48.38 2.91
CA ARG A 356 10.15 -48.52 3.04
C ARG A 356 10.74 -47.18 3.44
N HIS A 357 11.45 -47.15 4.57
CA HIS A 357 12.32 -46.02 4.90
C HIS A 357 13.46 -45.92 3.89
N VAL A 358 13.70 -44.72 3.37
CA VAL A 358 14.94 -44.38 2.65
C VAL A 358 15.53 -43.16 3.35
N SER A 359 16.58 -43.38 4.14
CA SER A 359 17.37 -42.32 4.76
C SER A 359 18.33 -41.72 3.72
N VAL A 360 17.97 -40.58 3.14
CA VAL A 360 18.90 -39.76 2.34
C VAL A 360 19.65 -38.84 3.30
N ALA A 361 20.98 -38.84 3.23
CA ALA A 361 21.81 -38.07 4.15
C ALA A 361 21.80 -36.57 3.83
N SER A 362 21.75 -35.74 4.88
CA SER A 362 21.84 -34.28 4.75
C SER A 362 23.23 -33.85 4.24
N PRO A 363 23.31 -32.97 3.22
CA PRO A 363 24.54 -32.24 2.94
C PRO A 363 24.91 -31.35 4.12
N THR A 364 26.16 -31.35 4.55
CA THR A 364 26.65 -30.47 5.62
C THR A 364 26.73 -29.03 5.13
N ALA A 365 26.06 -28.12 5.85
CA ALA A 365 26.15 -26.69 5.57
C ALA A 365 27.56 -26.14 5.84
N PRO A 366 28.07 -25.18 5.05
CA PRO A 366 29.35 -24.53 5.32
C PRO A 366 29.32 -23.80 6.68
N SER A 367 30.29 -24.11 7.54
CA SER A 367 30.44 -23.47 8.85
C SER A 367 30.95 -22.03 8.70
N GLY A 368 30.04 -21.06 8.55
CA GLY A 368 30.41 -19.65 8.37
C GLY A 368 29.42 -18.61 8.90
N LEU A 369 28.32 -19.03 9.55
CA LEU A 369 27.26 -18.12 10.02
C LEU A 369 26.97 -18.30 11.52
N GLN A 370 27.66 -17.52 12.35
CA GLN A 370 27.28 -17.23 13.73
C GLN A 370 27.35 -15.71 13.94
N GLY A 371 26.26 -15.08 14.38
CA GLY A 371 26.20 -13.64 14.66
C GLY A 371 24.97 -12.87 14.17
N TRP A 372 23.97 -13.53 13.60
CA TRP A 372 22.70 -12.87 13.23
C TRP A 372 21.63 -13.06 14.31
N ALA A 373 20.98 -11.95 14.66
CA ALA A 373 19.84 -11.93 15.59
C ALA A 373 18.59 -12.50 14.91
N SER A 374 17.68 -13.11 15.66
CA SER A 374 16.48 -13.73 15.07
C SER A 374 15.44 -12.70 14.61
N HIS A 375 14.51 -13.13 13.75
CA HIS A 375 13.39 -12.31 13.27
C HIS A 375 12.56 -11.73 14.44
N GLU A 376 12.33 -12.53 15.48
CA GLU A 376 11.67 -12.11 16.72
C GLU A 376 12.45 -11.04 17.50
N GLU A 377 13.78 -11.00 17.38
CA GLU A 377 14.62 -9.98 18.00
C GLU A 377 14.65 -8.67 17.21
N ILE A 378 14.17 -8.67 15.96
CA ILE A 378 13.95 -7.45 15.17
C ILE A 378 12.55 -6.91 15.49
N GLN A 379 11.52 -7.76 15.48
CA GLN A 379 10.14 -7.39 15.84
C GLN A 379 10.07 -6.71 17.22
N ARG A 380 10.61 -7.36 18.27
CA ARG A 380 10.72 -6.82 19.65
C ARG A 380 11.53 -5.53 19.81
N LYS A 381 12.12 -4.99 18.74
CA LYS A 381 12.82 -3.70 18.71
C LYS A 381 12.04 -2.64 17.92
N ILE A 382 11.07 -3.03 17.08
CA ILE A 382 10.14 -2.15 16.36
C ILE A 382 8.94 -1.83 17.26
N ASP A 383 8.39 -2.84 17.95
CA ASP A 383 7.30 -2.73 18.95
C ASP A 383 7.68 -1.89 20.21
N ARG A 384 8.89 -1.31 20.22
CA ARG A 384 9.41 -0.41 21.26
C ARG A 384 9.64 1.02 20.76
N ILE A 385 9.18 1.33 19.55
CA ILE A 385 9.37 2.64 18.89
C ILE A 385 8.03 3.25 18.47
N TYR A 386 7.09 2.45 17.96
CA TYR A 386 5.73 2.87 17.62
C TYR A 386 4.71 2.04 18.38
N GLY A 387 3.52 2.61 18.61
CA GLY A 387 2.48 2.04 19.46
C GLY A 387 2.49 2.67 20.85
N VAL A 388 2.21 1.85 21.88
CA VAL A 388 2.24 2.25 23.29
C VAL A 388 3.36 1.54 24.05
N HIS A 389 4.24 2.29 24.72
CA HIS A 389 5.37 1.75 25.48
C HIS A 389 5.70 2.56 26.73
N GLN A 390 6.39 1.95 27.70
CA GLN A 390 6.77 2.62 28.97
C GLN A 390 8.21 3.18 28.89
N GLU A 391 8.36 4.49 29.08
CA GLU A 391 9.63 5.20 29.25
C GLU A 391 9.74 5.81 30.65
N GLY A 392 10.42 5.11 31.57
CA GLY A 392 10.57 5.54 32.96
C GLY A 392 9.24 5.49 33.70
N GLU A 393 8.72 6.65 34.11
CA GLU A 393 7.40 6.82 34.73
C GLU A 393 6.28 7.17 33.71
N ALA A 394 6.62 7.34 32.44
CA ALA A 394 5.67 7.75 31.41
C ALA A 394 5.25 6.56 30.53
N VAL A 395 3.95 6.50 30.24
CA VAL A 395 3.40 5.75 29.11
C VAL A 395 3.44 6.66 27.90
N VAL A 396 4.22 6.28 26.89
CA VAL A 396 4.38 7.00 25.63
C VAL A 396 3.47 6.34 24.61
N PHE A 397 2.70 7.15 23.88
CA PHE A 397 1.91 6.76 22.72
C PHE A 397 2.52 7.48 21.52
N LEU A 398 2.98 6.74 20.51
CA LEU A 398 3.73 7.28 19.36
C LEU A 398 3.27 6.63 18.05
N THR A 399 2.74 7.43 17.13
CA THR A 399 2.09 6.97 15.90
C THR A 399 2.48 7.83 14.68
N HIS A 400 2.63 7.23 13.50
CA HIS A 400 3.05 7.92 12.28
C HIS A 400 1.85 8.36 11.43
N ASN A 401 1.54 9.66 11.39
CA ASN A 401 0.38 10.20 10.68
C ASN A 401 0.74 11.49 9.89
N PRO A 402 1.67 11.44 8.92
CA PRO A 402 2.30 12.63 8.34
C PRO A 402 1.35 13.56 7.58
N GLY A 403 0.18 13.07 7.17
CA GLY A 403 -0.87 13.86 6.50
C GLY A 403 -1.96 14.41 7.42
N ALA A 404 -1.99 14.03 8.70
CA ALA A 404 -3.01 14.49 9.65
C ALA A 404 -2.76 15.93 10.12
N ASN A 405 -3.82 16.71 10.32
CA ASN A 405 -3.73 18.05 10.89
C ASN A 405 -3.62 17.93 12.42
N GLU A 406 -4.48 17.11 13.02
CA GLU A 406 -4.41 16.70 14.41
C GLU A 406 -4.49 15.17 14.60
N VAL A 407 -3.85 14.71 15.67
CA VAL A 407 -4.13 13.40 16.27
C VAL A 407 -4.38 13.62 17.75
N GLN A 408 -5.44 13.01 18.27
CA GLN A 408 -5.86 13.07 19.66
C GLN A 408 -5.97 11.64 20.21
N LEU A 409 -5.80 11.48 21.53
CA LEU A 409 -5.87 10.19 22.21
C LEU A 409 -7.12 10.14 23.11
N ALA A 410 -7.88 9.05 23.05
CA ALA A 410 -9.07 8.86 23.86
C ALA A 410 -9.09 7.45 24.47
N GLY A 411 -9.44 7.33 25.75
CA GLY A 411 -9.49 6.06 26.46
C GLY A 411 -9.93 6.20 27.91
N ASP A 412 -9.79 5.13 28.68
CA ASP A 412 -10.26 5.05 30.07
C ASP A 412 -9.57 6.05 31.02
N PHE A 413 -8.41 6.58 30.63
CA PHE A 413 -7.65 7.58 31.39
C PHE A 413 -8.08 9.04 31.14
N ASN A 414 -9.02 9.28 30.22
CA ASN A 414 -9.56 10.62 29.96
C ASN A 414 -11.06 10.60 29.61
N ASP A 415 -11.82 9.69 30.22
CA ASP A 415 -13.26 9.53 30.03
C ASP A 415 -13.69 9.46 28.56
N TRP A 416 -12.82 8.89 27.71
CA TRP A 416 -12.98 8.80 26.26
C TRP A 416 -13.18 10.17 25.55
N MET A 417 -12.66 11.27 26.12
CA MET A 417 -12.79 12.63 25.57
C MET A 417 -11.52 13.07 24.79
N PRO A 418 -11.49 12.98 23.44
CA PRO A 418 -10.23 13.10 22.67
C PRO A 418 -9.52 14.45 22.84
N HIS A 419 -10.29 15.53 22.86
CA HIS A 419 -9.81 16.91 22.96
C HIS A 419 -9.04 17.23 24.26
N THR A 420 -9.13 16.37 25.28
CA THR A 420 -8.37 16.50 26.54
C THR A 420 -6.93 16.02 26.42
N THR A 421 -6.62 15.16 25.43
CA THR A 421 -5.30 14.56 25.22
C THR A 421 -4.84 14.69 23.76
N PRO A 422 -4.61 15.92 23.25
CA PRO A 422 -4.03 16.13 21.93
C PRO A 422 -2.58 15.65 21.88
N MET A 423 -2.20 14.96 20.79
CA MET A 423 -0.84 14.49 20.58
C MET A 423 0.03 15.57 19.93
N ARG A 424 1.27 15.70 20.38
CA ARG A 424 2.25 16.64 19.83
C ARG A 424 2.79 16.13 18.49
N ARG A 425 2.49 16.85 17.41
CA ARG A 425 3.09 16.64 16.09
C ARG A 425 4.62 16.86 16.14
N LEU A 426 5.38 15.91 15.59
CA LEU A 426 6.83 15.95 15.47
C LEU A 426 7.25 16.29 14.02
N SER A 427 8.50 16.73 13.83
CA SER A 427 9.00 17.25 12.55
C SER A 427 9.12 16.22 11.42
N ASN A 428 8.97 14.92 11.73
CA ASN A 428 8.96 13.81 10.78
C ASN A 428 7.53 13.36 10.38
N GLY A 429 6.48 13.96 10.97
CA GLY A 429 5.09 13.54 10.77
C GLY A 429 4.58 12.49 11.77
N ASP A 430 5.38 12.15 12.78
CA ASP A 430 4.89 11.40 13.93
C ASP A 430 4.04 12.30 14.85
N PHE A 431 3.21 11.68 15.67
CA PHE A 431 2.47 12.30 16.76
C PHE A 431 2.75 11.55 18.05
N GLU A 432 3.10 12.29 19.11
CA GLU A 432 3.51 11.74 20.41
C GLU A 432 2.66 12.33 21.56
N VAL A 433 2.21 11.51 22.50
CA VAL A 433 1.83 11.99 23.85
C VAL A 433 2.45 11.12 24.93
N ARG A 434 2.77 11.74 26.07
CA ARG A 434 3.42 11.10 27.23
C ARG A 434 2.53 11.30 28.46
N LEU A 435 1.95 10.22 28.97
CA LEU A 435 1.03 10.23 30.11
C LEU A 435 1.66 9.56 31.32
N ARG A 436 1.39 10.06 32.53
CA ARG A 436 1.62 9.32 33.78
C ARG A 436 0.34 8.59 34.14
N LEU A 437 0.26 7.31 33.75
CA LEU A 437 -0.85 6.44 34.11
C LEU A 437 -0.45 5.57 35.31
N PRO A 438 -1.35 5.32 36.28
CA PRO A 438 -1.14 4.29 37.30
C PRO A 438 -0.95 2.90 36.68
N ARG A 439 -0.40 1.97 37.47
CA ARG A 439 -0.33 0.56 37.10
C ARG A 439 -1.74 -0.02 36.89
N GLY A 440 -2.03 -0.49 35.67
CA GLY A 440 -3.36 -0.91 35.25
C GLY A 440 -3.41 -1.36 33.79
N ARG A 441 -4.60 -1.69 33.30
CA ARG A 441 -4.89 -2.01 31.89
C ARG A 441 -5.92 -0.99 31.41
N TYR A 442 -5.62 -0.29 30.32
CA TYR A 442 -6.40 0.83 29.79
C TYR A 442 -6.72 0.60 28.33
N SER A 443 -7.99 0.72 27.95
CA SER A 443 -8.43 0.68 26.57
C SER A 443 -8.48 2.09 25.99
N TYR A 444 -8.08 2.23 24.72
CA TYR A 444 -7.91 3.50 24.04
C TYR A 444 -8.06 3.40 22.52
N ARG A 445 -8.24 4.56 21.87
CA ARG A 445 -8.26 4.77 20.42
C ARG A 445 -7.55 6.07 20.06
N LEU A 446 -7.10 6.14 18.81
CA LEU A 446 -6.63 7.37 18.17
C LEU A 446 -7.80 8.06 17.48
N VAL A 447 -7.81 9.40 17.52
CA VAL A 447 -8.73 10.22 16.74
C VAL A 447 -7.90 11.11 15.82
N VAL A 448 -7.92 10.80 14.52
CA VAL A 448 -7.11 11.43 13.47
C VAL A 448 -8.02 12.29 12.62
N ASP A 449 -7.85 13.62 12.64
CA ASP A 449 -8.74 14.59 11.98
C ASP A 449 -10.25 14.25 12.19
N GLY A 450 -10.63 13.99 13.45
CA GLY A 450 -11.99 13.60 13.86
C GLY A 450 -12.40 12.14 13.59
N ARG A 451 -11.55 11.30 12.97
CA ARG A 451 -11.86 9.89 12.66
C ARG A 451 -11.27 8.94 13.70
N TRP A 452 -12.09 8.05 14.24
CA TRP A 452 -11.74 7.12 15.31
C TRP A 452 -11.14 5.80 14.79
N SER A 453 -9.89 5.49 15.11
CA SER A 453 -9.25 4.19 14.84
C SER A 453 -8.66 3.56 16.11
N HIS A 454 -8.42 2.26 16.09
CA HIS A 454 -7.41 1.68 17.00
C HIS A 454 -6.01 2.10 16.54
N ASP A 455 -4.99 1.92 17.38
CA ASP A 455 -3.60 2.14 16.97
C ASP A 455 -3.08 0.90 16.23
N LEU A 456 -2.81 1.07 14.93
CA LEU A 456 -2.29 0.02 14.03
C LEU A 456 -0.90 -0.48 14.43
N HIS A 457 -0.20 0.23 15.32
CA HIS A 457 1.13 -0.14 15.81
C HIS A 457 1.07 -0.90 17.15
N ASN A 458 -0.11 -1.00 17.78
CA ASN A 458 -0.28 -1.75 19.03
C ASN A 458 -0.93 -3.13 18.76
N PRO A 459 -0.20 -4.25 18.94
CA PRO A 459 -0.75 -5.60 18.72
C PRO A 459 -1.74 -6.02 19.81
N LEU A 460 -1.83 -5.30 20.95
CA LEU A 460 -2.83 -5.55 21.98
C LEU A 460 -4.11 -4.76 21.66
N VAL A 461 -5.18 -5.48 21.34
CA VAL A 461 -6.51 -4.96 21.05
C VAL A 461 -7.60 -5.76 21.78
N GLU A 462 -8.77 -5.17 21.93
CA GLU A 462 -9.99 -5.85 22.38
C GLU A 462 -11.23 -5.32 21.66
N THR A 463 -12.28 -6.13 21.58
CA THR A 463 -13.56 -5.74 20.97
C THR A 463 -14.43 -5.01 22.00
N ASN A 464 -14.93 -3.83 21.65
CA ASN A 464 -15.85 -3.05 22.48
C ASN A 464 -17.32 -3.48 22.29
N GLU A 465 -18.22 -2.89 23.09
CA GLU A 465 -19.66 -3.21 23.10
C GLU A 465 -20.38 -2.99 21.76
N TYR A 466 -19.79 -2.22 20.84
CA TYR A 466 -20.30 -1.95 19.50
C TYR A 466 -19.71 -2.86 18.41
N GLY A 467 -18.82 -3.80 18.78
CA GLY A 467 -18.15 -4.69 17.84
C GLY A 467 -16.90 -4.10 17.16
N GLU A 468 -16.50 -2.88 17.50
CA GLU A 468 -15.28 -2.25 17.00
C GLU A 468 -14.06 -2.58 17.88
N LEU A 469 -12.85 -2.40 17.34
CA LEU A 469 -11.62 -2.62 18.09
C LEU A 469 -11.18 -1.38 18.86
N ASN A 470 -10.89 -1.57 20.15
CA ASN A 470 -10.07 -0.69 20.99
C ASN A 470 -8.63 -1.22 21.04
N SER A 471 -7.64 -0.35 21.13
CA SER A 471 -6.27 -0.73 21.51
C SER A 471 -6.13 -0.80 23.03
N VAL A 472 -5.21 -1.62 23.53
CA VAL A 472 -5.03 -1.90 24.95
C VAL A 472 -3.61 -1.53 25.39
N ALA A 473 -3.49 -0.68 26.41
CA ALA A 473 -2.23 -0.31 27.05
C ALA A 473 -2.12 -1.00 28.42
N GLU A 474 -1.09 -1.82 28.63
CA GLU A 474 -0.76 -2.39 29.93
C GLU A 474 0.37 -1.59 30.60
N VAL A 475 0.09 -1.07 31.79
CA VAL A 475 1.01 -0.33 32.64
C VAL A 475 1.44 -1.25 33.78
N ILE A 476 2.73 -1.58 33.83
CA ILE A 476 3.25 -2.75 34.56
C ILE A 476 4.02 -2.35 35.83
N ARG A 477 4.48 -1.11 35.91
CA ARG A 477 5.29 -0.54 36.99
C ARG A 477 4.55 0.59 37.69
#